data_AF-A0A022PW12-F1
#
_entry.id   AF-A0A022PW12-F1
#
_cell.length_a   1.000
_cell.length_b   1.000
_cell.length_c   1.000
_cell.angle_alpha   90.00
_cell.angle_beta   90.00
_cell.angle_gamma   90.00
#
_symmetry.space_group_name_H-M   'P 1'
#
loop_
_entity.id
_entity.type
_entity.pdbx_description
1 polymer ?
#
loop_
_entity_poly.entity_id
_entity_poly.type
_entity_poly.pdbx_seq_one_letter_code
_entity_poly.pdbx_strand_id
1 'polypeptide(L)'
;MEISSCPICNLSVPSLELQRHANEHFDDEDYSRDFEFARIISIAPPSPPPIAENSLKCWPSSSRCDAKTTDCSGNIDAEKYASLVLSQNKEKFYKVEGNLMTMLRKCLELEWGNSSSILCGHIDHFQSTEWDIGWGCGWRNIQMLSSHLLSQREEAKQVLYGGSGFVPNIGSVQRWLELAWEKGFDTLGSNEFDQKIHGKRNWIGTVECAALLRSFGLRACIVDFVDKDCELDTSVACVGFGKRKISQIYGPMDSFLSKGKVDLSPRVSSGNEGCKQVDGLTEWVWNYFRGNNASISSGNNRVAISEKTPLYFQHDGHSRTIVGIQVKHQKNGKKQYNLLIFDPSEKTRNLEESLRNNVGWQRLIKRGAHTLRKSMYQLCYVDPGIARGQELEKLKIIRGTRHEF
;
A
#
# COMPACT_ATOMS: atom_id res chain seq x y z
N MET A 1 0.99 -9.60 50.10
CA MET A 1 0.93 -9.54 48.62
C MET A 1 -0.26 -8.68 48.29
N GLU A 2 -0.06 -7.62 47.50
CA GLU A 2 -1.17 -6.79 47.05
C GLU A 2 -2.01 -7.55 46.01
N ILE A 3 -3.32 -7.31 46.03
CA ILE A 3 -4.29 -7.90 45.12
C ILE A 3 -5.01 -6.71 44.47
N SER A 4 -5.12 -6.75 43.14
CA SER A 4 -5.72 -5.69 42.34
C SER A 4 -6.83 -6.26 41.46
N SER A 5 -7.87 -5.47 41.22
CA SER A 5 -8.95 -5.84 40.30
C SER A 5 -8.59 -5.47 38.87
N CYS A 6 -8.72 -6.41 37.93
CA CYS A 6 -8.50 -6.17 36.51
C CYS A 6 -9.60 -5.23 35.97
N PRO A 7 -9.27 -4.04 35.43
CA PRO A 7 -10.29 -3.07 35.00
C PRO A 7 -11.06 -3.48 33.74
N ILE A 8 -10.69 -4.60 33.10
CA ILE A 8 -11.28 -5.11 31.86
C ILE A 8 -12.38 -6.14 32.15
N CYS A 9 -12.19 -6.99 33.15
CA CYS A 9 -13.09 -8.11 33.48
C CYS A 9 -13.50 -8.17 34.96
N ASN A 10 -13.03 -7.23 35.80
CA ASN A 10 -13.22 -7.14 37.25
C ASN A 10 -12.76 -8.38 38.06
N LEU A 11 -11.97 -9.28 37.47
CA LEU A 11 -11.36 -10.38 38.23
C LEU A 11 -10.28 -9.85 39.18
N SER A 12 -10.30 -10.29 40.44
CA SER A 12 -9.27 -9.95 41.43
C SER A 12 -8.08 -10.91 41.33
N VAL A 13 -6.89 -10.38 41.05
CA VAL A 13 -5.65 -11.15 40.85
C VAL A 13 -4.49 -10.50 41.61
N PRO A 14 -3.42 -11.24 41.98
CA PRO A 14 -2.23 -10.66 42.61
C PRO A 14 -1.66 -9.52 41.75
N SER A 15 -1.23 -8.40 42.34
CA SER A 15 -0.80 -7.22 41.58
C SER A 15 0.38 -7.49 40.63
N LEU A 16 1.24 -8.46 40.96
CA LEU A 16 2.33 -8.96 40.11
C LEU A 16 1.86 -9.78 38.89
N GLU A 17 0.65 -10.36 38.95
CA GLU A 17 0.05 -11.12 37.85
C GLU A 17 -1.04 -10.34 37.10
N LEU A 18 -1.51 -9.22 37.66
CA LEU A 18 -2.48 -8.32 37.05
C LEU A 18 -2.09 -7.92 35.62
N GLN A 19 -0.81 -7.65 35.38
CA GLN A 19 -0.32 -7.31 34.05
C GLN A 19 -0.37 -8.51 33.08
N ARG A 20 0.01 -9.72 33.52
CA ARG A 20 -0.10 -10.94 32.68
C ARG A 20 -1.56 -11.21 32.31
N HIS A 21 -2.45 -11.15 33.30
CA HIS A 21 -3.88 -11.39 33.11
C HIS A 21 -4.56 -10.30 32.26
N ALA A 22 -4.17 -9.03 32.43
CA ALA A 22 -4.62 -7.97 31.53
C ALA A 22 -4.12 -8.18 30.10
N ASN A 23 -2.87 -8.63 29.92
CA ASN A 23 -2.28 -8.90 28.61
C ASN A 23 -2.96 -10.05 27.85
N GLU A 24 -3.56 -11.04 28.53
CA GLU A 24 -4.36 -12.10 27.90
C GLU A 24 -5.65 -11.54 27.24
N HIS A 25 -6.12 -10.35 27.62
CA HIS A 25 -7.18 -9.64 26.91
C HIS A 25 -6.70 -8.91 25.65
N PHE A 26 -5.39 -8.88 25.39
CA PHE A 26 -4.73 -8.14 24.30
C PHE A 26 -3.98 -9.05 23.30
N ASP A 27 -4.53 -10.24 23.00
CA ASP A 27 -4.09 -11.12 21.89
C ASP A 27 -4.30 -10.50 20.48
N ASP A 28 -4.57 -9.19 20.38
CA ASP A 28 -4.47 -8.34 19.19
C ASP A 28 -3.04 -7.75 19.10
N GLU A 29 -2.08 -8.57 18.67
CA GLU A 29 -0.62 -8.40 18.81
C GLU A 29 0.06 -7.23 18.01
N ASP A 30 -0.71 -6.31 17.41
CA ASP A 30 -0.19 -5.27 16.48
C ASP A 30 0.18 -3.94 17.19
N TYR A 31 -0.60 -3.45 18.16
CA TYR A 31 -0.56 -2.02 18.54
C TYR A 31 0.71 -1.58 19.31
N SER A 32 1.25 -2.43 20.18
CA SER A 32 2.40 -2.07 21.04
C SER A 32 3.73 -2.06 20.27
N ARG A 33 3.86 -2.86 19.21
CA ARG A 33 5.06 -2.85 18.34
C ARG A 33 5.15 -1.55 17.57
N ASP A 34 4.04 -1.14 16.94
CA ASP A 34 3.97 0.09 16.14
C ASP A 34 4.24 1.34 16.99
N PHE A 35 3.71 1.38 18.22
CA PHE A 35 3.90 2.52 19.13
C PHE A 35 5.34 2.61 19.70
N GLU A 36 5.95 1.49 20.09
CA GLU A 36 7.35 1.49 20.57
C GLU A 36 8.32 1.86 19.44
N PHE A 37 8.07 1.39 18.20
CA PHE A 37 8.86 1.80 17.01
C PHE A 37 8.76 3.30 16.73
N ALA A 38 7.55 3.86 16.70
CA ALA A 38 7.35 5.29 16.48
C ALA A 38 8.04 6.15 17.55
N ARG A 39 8.07 5.68 18.81
CA ARG A 39 8.69 6.39 19.94
C ARG A 39 10.22 6.37 19.93
N ILE A 40 10.85 5.30 19.41
CA ILE A 40 12.32 5.22 19.28
C ILE A 40 12.82 6.16 18.17
N ILE A 41 12.05 6.33 17.10
CA ILE A 41 12.43 7.13 15.91
C ILE A 41 12.49 8.64 16.23
N SER A 42 11.63 9.16 17.10
CA SER A 42 11.56 10.60 17.42
C SER A 42 12.74 11.14 18.25
N ILE A 43 13.68 10.30 18.67
CA ILE A 43 14.77 10.64 19.61
C ILE A 43 16.17 10.54 18.96
N ALA A 44 16.29 9.98 17.75
CA ALA A 44 17.59 9.71 17.12
C ALA A 44 18.25 10.98 16.51
N PRO A 45 19.48 11.37 16.93
CA PRO A 45 20.18 12.52 16.37
C PRO A 45 20.88 12.19 15.02
N PRO A 46 21.07 13.17 14.12
CA PRO A 46 21.81 12.98 12.87
C PRO A 46 23.33 12.95 13.12
N SER A 47 24.09 12.24 12.28
CA SER A 47 25.57 12.17 12.38
C SER A 47 26.24 12.06 10.99
N PRO A 48 27.50 12.52 10.82
CA PRO A 48 27.98 13.14 9.57
C PRO A 48 28.88 12.24 8.67
N PRO A 49 29.22 12.69 7.43
CA PRO A 49 30.01 11.94 6.43
C PRO A 49 31.53 12.20 6.50
N PRO A 50 32.38 11.25 6.02
CA PRO A 50 33.26 11.50 4.84
C PRO A 50 33.62 10.21 4.01
N ILE A 51 34.57 10.14 3.05
CA ILE A 51 34.86 10.85 1.76
C ILE A 51 35.77 9.92 0.88
N ALA A 52 35.41 9.67 -0.40
CA ALA A 52 36.24 9.33 -1.60
C ALA A 52 37.33 8.19 -1.53
N GLU A 53 37.96 7.66 -2.60
CA GLU A 53 37.91 7.84 -4.07
C GLU A 53 38.54 6.64 -4.85
N ASN A 54 38.44 6.67 -6.19
CA ASN A 54 39.36 6.16 -7.23
C ASN A 54 39.20 4.78 -7.94
N SER A 55 38.64 4.88 -9.15
CA SER A 55 39.28 4.56 -10.45
C SER A 55 39.62 3.13 -10.87
N LEU A 56 39.02 2.66 -11.98
CA LEU A 56 39.71 2.56 -13.29
C LEU A 56 38.74 2.38 -14.49
N LYS A 57 39.28 2.58 -15.70
CA LYS A 57 38.57 2.92 -16.96
C LYS A 57 38.19 1.70 -17.82
N CYS A 58 37.18 1.86 -18.70
CA CYS A 58 37.32 1.56 -20.13
C CYS A 58 36.21 2.15 -21.01
N TRP A 59 36.58 2.52 -22.25
CA TRP A 59 35.83 3.14 -23.36
C TRP A 59 36.59 2.76 -24.66
N PRO A 60 36.09 2.99 -25.90
CA PRO A 60 34.73 3.32 -26.34
C PRO A 60 34.26 2.43 -27.53
N SER A 61 33.08 2.70 -28.09
CA SER A 61 32.82 2.60 -29.54
C SER A 61 31.61 3.44 -29.94
N SER A 62 31.69 4.09 -31.09
CA SER A 62 30.78 5.17 -31.51
C SER A 62 29.77 4.74 -32.56
N SER A 63 28.64 5.45 -32.60
CA SER A 63 28.06 5.91 -33.87
C SER A 63 27.30 7.22 -33.65
N ARG A 64 27.52 8.21 -34.52
CA ARG A 64 26.78 9.48 -34.53
C ARG A 64 25.57 9.33 -35.44
N CYS A 65 24.48 10.01 -35.10
CA CYS A 65 23.52 10.50 -36.08
C CYS A 65 23.19 11.97 -35.76
N ASP A 66 23.30 12.84 -36.76
CA ASP A 66 23.00 14.26 -36.62
C ASP A 66 21.48 14.50 -36.79
N ALA A 67 20.88 15.29 -35.92
CA ALA A 67 19.53 15.83 -36.11
C ALA A 67 19.46 17.30 -35.65
N LYS A 68 18.77 18.12 -36.43
CA LYS A 68 18.77 19.59 -36.29
C LYS A 68 17.91 20.07 -35.11
N THR A 69 18.35 21.21 -34.55
CA THR A 69 17.73 21.97 -33.47
C THR A 69 16.24 22.27 -33.68
N THR A 70 15.40 21.79 -32.76
CA THR A 70 14.06 22.36 -32.47
C THR A 70 13.71 22.11 -30.99
N ASP A 71 13.16 23.11 -30.31
CA ASP A 71 12.69 23.14 -28.90
C ASP A 71 13.54 22.48 -27.80
N CYS A 72 14.26 23.32 -27.03
CA CYS A 72 15.21 22.87 -26.02
C CYS A 72 14.60 22.44 -24.66
N SER A 73 13.29 22.60 -24.44
CA SER A 73 12.64 22.18 -23.19
C SER A 73 12.28 20.68 -23.18
N GLY A 74 11.79 20.13 -24.30
CA GLY A 74 11.34 18.75 -24.40
C GLY A 74 12.47 17.70 -24.39
N ASN A 75 13.71 18.09 -24.69
CA ASN A 75 14.83 17.16 -24.83
C ASN A 75 15.39 16.70 -23.46
N ILE A 76 15.45 17.60 -22.48
CA ILE A 76 16.05 17.33 -21.16
C ILE A 76 15.24 16.28 -20.38
N ASP A 77 13.91 16.37 -20.40
CA ASP A 77 13.04 15.42 -19.69
C ASP A 77 13.09 14.01 -20.33
N ALA A 78 13.24 13.95 -21.66
CA ALA A 78 13.44 12.70 -22.39
C ALA A 78 14.81 12.07 -22.05
N GLU A 79 15.87 12.88 -21.98
CA GLU A 79 17.22 12.44 -21.57
C GLU A 79 17.25 11.94 -20.12
N LYS A 80 16.64 12.66 -19.17
CA LYS A 80 16.49 12.21 -17.77
C LYS A 80 15.77 10.86 -17.69
N TYR A 81 14.65 10.74 -18.42
CA TYR A 81 13.85 9.51 -18.45
C TYR A 81 14.66 8.34 -19.01
N ALA A 82 15.28 8.51 -20.17
CA ALA A 82 16.13 7.48 -20.79
C ALA A 82 17.33 7.10 -19.90
N SER A 83 17.97 8.08 -19.26
CA SER A 83 19.07 7.86 -18.31
C SER A 83 18.61 7.03 -17.10
N LEU A 84 17.42 7.30 -16.54
CA LEU A 84 16.89 6.48 -15.45
C LEU A 84 16.51 5.06 -15.91
N VAL A 85 15.97 4.90 -17.14
CA VAL A 85 15.69 3.55 -17.69
C VAL A 85 16.95 2.68 -17.75
N LEU A 86 18.10 3.28 -18.11
CA LEU A 86 19.38 2.59 -18.22
C LEU A 86 20.12 2.41 -16.89
N SER A 87 19.87 3.27 -15.89
CA SER A 87 20.61 3.28 -14.60
C SER A 87 19.82 2.76 -13.40
N GLN A 88 18.51 2.53 -13.54
CA GLN A 88 17.69 1.92 -12.49
C GLN A 88 18.16 0.50 -12.17
N ASN A 89 18.06 0.13 -10.90
CA ASN A 89 18.48 -1.18 -10.41
C ASN A 89 17.27 -2.06 -10.13
N LYS A 90 17.29 -3.30 -10.63
CA LYS A 90 16.29 -4.31 -10.30
C LYS A 90 16.32 -4.64 -8.81
N GLU A 91 15.14 -4.75 -8.19
CA GLU A 91 15.04 -5.15 -6.79
C GLU A 91 15.46 -6.61 -6.59
N LYS A 92 16.17 -6.87 -5.50
CA LYS A 92 16.53 -8.22 -5.07
C LYS A 92 15.59 -8.65 -3.95
N PHE A 93 14.78 -9.66 -4.22
CA PHE A 93 13.81 -10.20 -3.27
C PHE A 93 13.89 -11.73 -3.22
N TYR A 94 13.33 -12.31 -2.16
CA TYR A 94 13.24 -13.75 -1.99
C TYR A 94 12.19 -14.32 -2.96
N LYS A 95 12.63 -15.03 -4.00
CA LYS A 95 11.75 -15.62 -5.00
C LYS A 95 11.25 -17.00 -4.55
N VAL A 96 9.94 -17.13 -4.41
CA VAL A 96 9.29 -18.38 -3.96
C VAL A 96 9.13 -19.37 -5.10
N GLU A 97 9.59 -20.61 -4.88
CA GLU A 97 9.38 -21.70 -5.82
C GLU A 97 7.91 -22.15 -5.80
N GLY A 98 7.28 -22.29 -6.97
CA GLY A 98 5.89 -22.78 -7.07
C GLY A 98 4.78 -21.73 -6.90
N ASN A 99 5.13 -20.44 -6.78
CA ASN A 99 4.23 -19.27 -6.74
C ASN A 99 3.30 -19.21 -5.50
N LEU A 100 3.49 -18.18 -4.66
CA LEU A 100 2.72 -17.95 -3.43
C LEU A 100 1.20 -17.98 -3.65
N MET A 101 0.70 -17.38 -4.73
CA MET A 101 -0.75 -17.34 -5.00
C MET A 101 -1.32 -18.71 -5.35
N THR A 102 -0.52 -19.59 -5.96
CA THR A 102 -0.89 -20.98 -6.21
C THR A 102 -0.97 -21.77 -4.90
N MET A 103 -0.04 -21.54 -3.97
CA MET A 103 -0.08 -22.19 -2.65
C MET A 103 -1.26 -21.68 -1.80
N LEU A 104 -1.51 -20.37 -1.77
CA LEU A 104 -2.65 -19.75 -1.09
C LEU A 104 -3.99 -20.27 -1.64
N ARG A 105 -4.13 -20.40 -2.96
CA ARG A 105 -5.32 -21.02 -3.57
C ARG A 105 -5.54 -22.44 -3.04
N LYS A 106 -4.52 -23.31 -3.08
CA LYS A 106 -4.61 -24.69 -2.59
C LYS A 106 -5.01 -24.75 -1.12
N CYS A 107 -4.44 -23.87 -0.28
CA CYS A 107 -4.81 -23.79 1.13
C CYS A 107 -6.27 -23.41 1.33
N LEU A 108 -6.78 -22.43 0.57
CA LEU A 108 -8.20 -22.01 0.60
C LEU A 108 -9.16 -23.06 0.04
N GLU A 109 -8.74 -23.85 -0.96
CA GLU A 109 -9.52 -24.98 -1.50
C GLU A 109 -9.65 -26.13 -0.48
N LEU A 110 -8.60 -26.34 0.33
CA LEU A 110 -8.57 -27.33 1.43
C LEU A 110 -9.30 -26.88 2.70
N GLU A 111 -9.74 -25.62 2.80
CA GLU A 111 -10.50 -25.17 3.97
C GLU A 111 -11.91 -25.78 4.02
N TRP A 112 -12.27 -26.22 5.22
CA TRP A 112 -13.56 -26.84 5.52
C TRP A 112 -14.61 -25.78 5.82
N GLY A 113 -15.78 -25.88 5.18
CA GLY A 113 -16.93 -25.02 5.43
C GLY A 113 -17.53 -24.41 4.16
N ASN A 114 -18.66 -23.71 4.34
CA ASN A 114 -19.32 -22.99 3.25
C ASN A 114 -18.67 -21.61 3.07
N SER A 115 -17.54 -21.58 2.37
CA SER A 115 -16.81 -20.35 2.08
C SER A 115 -16.43 -20.25 0.60
N SER A 116 -16.46 -19.02 0.09
CA SER A 116 -16.02 -18.68 -1.26
C SER A 116 -14.93 -17.63 -1.17
N SER A 117 -13.88 -17.78 -1.96
CA SER A 117 -12.73 -16.87 -1.95
C SER A 117 -12.45 -16.36 -3.36
N ILE A 118 -12.01 -15.11 -3.47
CA ILE A 118 -11.57 -14.50 -4.72
C ILE A 118 -10.16 -13.96 -4.50
N LEU A 119 -9.22 -14.35 -5.35
CA LEU A 119 -7.83 -13.89 -5.33
C LEU A 119 -7.54 -13.03 -6.56
N CYS A 120 -6.57 -12.11 -6.48
CA CYS A 120 -5.97 -11.53 -7.68
C CYS A 120 -5.15 -12.59 -8.44
N GLY A 121 -4.68 -12.23 -9.63
CA GLY A 121 -3.64 -12.96 -10.37
C GLY A 121 -2.30 -13.02 -9.61
N HIS A 122 -1.24 -13.47 -10.30
CA HIS A 122 0.10 -13.58 -9.70
C HIS A 122 0.61 -12.25 -9.12
N ILE A 123 1.32 -12.35 -8.01
CA ILE A 123 2.01 -11.26 -7.31
C ILE A 123 3.22 -11.87 -6.59
N ASP A 124 4.35 -11.15 -6.57
CA ASP A 124 5.53 -11.48 -5.77
C ASP A 124 5.48 -10.73 -4.43
N HIS A 125 5.94 -11.36 -3.34
CA HIS A 125 5.98 -10.74 -2.02
C HIS A 125 7.29 -9.98 -1.78
N PHE A 126 7.19 -8.67 -1.55
CA PHE A 126 8.31 -7.80 -1.22
C PHE A 126 8.31 -7.48 0.27
N GLN A 127 9.13 -8.21 1.02
CA GLN A 127 9.37 -7.94 2.44
C GLN A 127 10.33 -6.76 2.66
N SER A 128 10.22 -6.14 3.83
CA SER A 128 11.12 -5.09 4.30
C SER A 128 12.50 -5.66 4.67
N THR A 129 13.54 -4.89 4.38
CA THR A 129 14.94 -5.19 4.70
C THR A 129 15.45 -4.25 5.79
N GLU A 130 16.63 -4.51 6.34
CA GLU A 130 17.28 -3.68 7.37
C GLU A 130 17.41 -2.19 6.98
N TRP A 131 17.41 -1.88 5.67
CA TRP A 131 17.50 -0.52 5.15
C TRP A 131 16.16 0.25 5.16
N ASP A 132 15.04 -0.48 5.14
CA ASP A 132 13.70 0.05 4.94
C ASP A 132 12.66 -0.36 5.99
N ILE A 133 13.02 -1.17 6.99
CA ILE A 133 12.19 -1.37 8.19
C ILE A 133 11.88 -0.02 8.85
N GLY A 134 10.62 0.16 9.23
CA GLY A 134 10.10 1.38 9.86
C GLY A 134 9.73 2.53 8.90
N TRP A 135 9.94 2.39 7.58
CA TRP A 135 9.52 3.43 6.61
C TRP A 135 9.21 2.93 5.18
N GLY A 136 9.64 1.72 4.86
CA GLY A 136 9.58 1.12 3.53
C GLY A 136 8.22 0.58 3.09
N CYS A 137 7.24 0.47 3.99
CA CYS A 137 6.01 -0.30 3.73
C CYS A 137 5.28 0.14 2.46
N GLY A 138 5.07 1.44 2.25
CA GLY A 138 4.42 1.95 1.04
C GLY A 138 5.22 1.65 -0.23
N TRP A 139 6.55 1.78 -0.18
CA TRP A 139 7.44 1.42 -1.29
C TRP A 139 7.39 -0.08 -1.61
N ARG A 140 7.33 -0.94 -0.59
CA ARG A 140 7.17 -2.40 -0.75
C ARG A 140 5.80 -2.78 -1.31
N ASN A 141 4.72 -2.09 -0.92
CA ASN A 141 3.39 -2.28 -1.51
C ASN A 141 3.34 -1.82 -2.98
N ILE A 142 4.02 -0.72 -3.35
CA ILE A 142 4.24 -0.34 -4.76
C ILE A 142 4.98 -1.44 -5.53
N GLN A 143 6.02 -2.04 -4.95
CA GLN A 143 6.75 -3.14 -5.58
C GLN A 143 5.88 -4.40 -5.77
N MET A 144 5.07 -4.76 -4.77
CA MET A 144 4.10 -5.86 -4.87
C MET A 144 3.07 -5.59 -5.99
N LEU A 145 2.40 -4.43 -5.99
CA LEU A 145 1.47 -4.04 -7.05
C LEU A 145 2.13 -3.99 -8.44
N SER A 146 3.38 -3.51 -8.51
CA SER A 146 4.18 -3.51 -9.74
C SER A 146 4.45 -4.93 -10.27
N SER A 147 4.77 -5.88 -9.39
CA SER A 147 5.02 -7.27 -9.80
C SER A 147 3.79 -7.93 -10.43
N HIS A 148 2.60 -7.63 -9.90
CA HIS A 148 1.34 -8.07 -10.49
C HIS A 148 1.13 -7.42 -11.87
N LEU A 149 1.28 -6.10 -11.98
CA LEU A 149 1.11 -5.39 -13.25
C LEU A 149 2.06 -5.90 -14.33
N LEU A 150 3.35 -6.03 -14.03
CA LEU A 150 4.38 -6.51 -14.95
C LEU A 150 4.18 -7.98 -15.39
N SER A 151 3.50 -8.80 -14.57
CA SER A 151 3.30 -10.23 -14.86
C SER A 151 1.92 -10.58 -15.40
N GLN A 152 0.90 -9.73 -15.21
CA GLN A 152 -0.49 -10.01 -15.59
C GLN A 152 -1.05 -9.06 -16.67
N ARG A 153 -0.39 -7.92 -16.95
CA ARG A 153 -0.84 -6.94 -17.94
C ARG A 153 0.29 -6.57 -18.90
N GLU A 154 0.23 -7.11 -20.11
CA GLU A 154 1.25 -6.84 -21.13
C GLU A 154 1.29 -5.35 -21.49
N GLU A 155 0.16 -4.65 -21.51
CA GLU A 155 0.14 -3.21 -21.78
C GLU A 155 0.82 -2.37 -20.68
N ALA A 156 0.76 -2.84 -19.42
CA ALA A 156 1.47 -2.20 -18.30
C ALA A 156 2.97 -2.49 -18.37
N LYS A 157 3.35 -3.74 -18.67
CA LYS A 157 4.74 -4.19 -18.80
C LYS A 157 5.54 -3.43 -19.87
N GLN A 158 4.88 -2.98 -20.94
CA GLN A 158 5.52 -2.19 -22.01
C GLN A 158 5.83 -0.73 -21.62
N VAL A 159 5.17 -0.18 -20.58
CA VAL A 159 5.31 1.26 -20.21
C VAL A 159 5.90 1.48 -18.82
N LEU A 160 5.59 0.61 -17.85
CA LEU A 160 5.95 0.77 -16.45
C LEU A 160 7.48 0.71 -16.28
N TYR A 161 8.04 1.69 -15.57
CA TYR A 161 9.48 1.89 -15.40
C TYR A 161 10.27 1.96 -16.73
N GLY A 162 9.62 2.48 -17.78
CA GLY A 162 10.19 2.60 -19.13
C GLY A 162 10.31 1.28 -19.88
N GLY A 163 9.46 0.29 -19.58
CA GLY A 163 9.43 -0.99 -20.29
C GLY A 163 10.56 -1.94 -19.88
N SER A 164 11.19 -1.72 -18.73
CA SER A 164 12.34 -2.53 -18.24
C SER A 164 12.00 -3.99 -17.95
N GLY A 165 10.71 -4.33 -17.82
CA GLY A 165 10.23 -5.68 -17.53
C GLY A 165 10.58 -6.20 -16.12
N PHE A 166 11.01 -5.34 -15.19
CA PHE A 166 11.29 -5.71 -13.82
C PHE A 166 10.85 -4.65 -12.79
N VAL A 167 10.66 -5.08 -11.55
CA VAL A 167 10.40 -4.20 -10.40
C VAL A 167 11.72 -3.56 -9.94
N PRO A 168 11.86 -2.21 -9.95
CA PRO A 168 13.07 -1.54 -9.49
C PRO A 168 13.18 -1.49 -7.97
N ASN A 169 14.39 -1.29 -7.46
CA ASN A 169 14.64 -1.08 -6.02
C ASN A 169 14.07 0.26 -5.52
N ILE A 170 13.88 0.40 -4.21
CA ILE A 170 13.25 1.60 -3.60
C ILE A 170 13.88 2.91 -4.09
N GLY A 171 15.21 3.02 -4.14
CA GLY A 171 15.89 4.23 -4.62
C GLY A 171 15.58 4.56 -6.09
N SER A 172 15.42 3.56 -6.95
CA SER A 172 15.00 3.77 -8.34
C SER A 172 13.52 4.18 -8.43
N VAL A 173 12.65 3.58 -7.61
CA VAL A 173 11.23 3.94 -7.52
C VAL A 173 11.04 5.38 -7.00
N GLN A 174 11.87 5.82 -6.04
CA GLN A 174 11.89 7.21 -5.58
C GLN A 174 12.23 8.20 -6.71
N ARG A 175 13.24 7.90 -7.54
CA ARG A 175 13.56 8.75 -8.71
C ARG A 175 12.43 8.75 -9.74
N TRP A 176 11.76 7.62 -9.93
CA TRP A 176 10.58 7.55 -10.81
C TRP A 176 9.44 8.44 -10.30
N LEU A 177 9.25 8.56 -8.99
CA LEU A 177 8.29 9.49 -8.39
C LEU A 177 8.74 10.96 -8.55
N GLU A 178 10.03 11.27 -8.39
CA GLU A 178 10.56 12.62 -8.68
C GLU A 178 10.31 13.01 -10.14
N LEU A 179 10.54 12.12 -11.10
CA LEU A 179 10.21 12.37 -12.51
C LEU A 179 8.71 12.47 -12.79
N ALA A 180 7.86 11.83 -11.98
CA ALA A 180 6.41 12.02 -12.06
C ALA A 180 6.02 13.44 -11.61
N TRP A 181 6.59 13.91 -10.50
CA TRP A 181 6.42 15.27 -10.00
C TRP A 181 6.96 16.33 -10.97
N GLU A 182 8.14 16.15 -11.55
CA GLU A 182 8.69 17.05 -12.59
C GLU A 182 7.75 17.17 -13.80
N LYS A 183 7.06 16.07 -14.18
CA LYS A 183 6.04 16.05 -15.25
C LYS A 183 4.68 16.65 -14.83
N GLY A 184 4.56 17.16 -13.60
CA GLY A 184 3.37 17.81 -13.06
C GLY A 184 2.28 16.84 -12.57
N PHE A 185 2.59 15.56 -12.36
CA PHE A 185 1.69 14.69 -11.59
C PHE A 185 1.80 15.08 -10.12
N ASP A 186 0.66 15.23 -9.43
CA ASP A 186 0.62 15.51 -8.00
C ASP A 186 1.57 16.63 -7.51
N THR A 187 1.34 17.84 -8.00
CA THR A 187 2.11 19.01 -7.57
C THR A 187 1.87 19.39 -6.11
N LEU A 188 0.81 18.89 -5.47
CA LEU A 188 0.54 19.14 -4.05
C LEU A 188 1.42 18.25 -3.17
N GLY A 189 1.33 16.93 -3.30
CA GLY A 189 2.20 16.01 -2.55
C GLY A 189 3.68 16.26 -2.84
N SER A 190 4.04 16.58 -4.09
CA SER A 190 5.40 17.01 -4.45
C SER A 190 5.94 18.14 -3.58
N ASN A 191 5.14 19.17 -3.29
CA ASN A 191 5.56 20.30 -2.46
C ASN A 191 5.73 19.91 -0.99
N GLU A 192 4.94 18.96 -0.48
CA GLU A 192 5.08 18.45 0.90
C GLU A 192 6.43 17.73 1.13
N PHE A 193 6.99 17.12 0.07
CA PHE A 193 8.32 16.47 0.10
C PHE A 193 9.49 17.40 -0.25
N ASP A 194 9.30 18.72 -0.32
CA ASP A 194 10.29 19.69 -0.83
C ASP A 194 10.74 19.34 -2.28
N GLN A 195 9.84 18.77 -3.10
CA GLN A 195 10.05 18.28 -4.47
C GLN A 195 11.15 17.21 -4.61
N LYS A 196 11.54 16.55 -3.51
CA LYS A 196 12.68 15.61 -3.48
C LYS A 196 12.49 14.50 -2.47
N ILE A 197 12.60 13.25 -2.88
CA ILE A 197 12.42 12.08 -2.01
C ILE A 197 13.49 11.00 -2.20
N HIS A 198 14.25 11.02 -3.30
CA HIS A 198 15.34 10.07 -3.55
C HIS A 198 16.45 10.17 -2.50
N GLY A 199 16.75 9.01 -1.89
CA GLY A 199 17.73 8.87 -0.82
C GLY A 199 17.22 9.29 0.56
N LYS A 200 15.99 9.83 0.66
CA LYS A 200 15.33 10.08 1.95
C LYS A 200 14.60 8.82 2.44
N ARG A 201 14.37 8.73 3.76
CA ARG A 201 13.62 7.64 4.42
C ARG A 201 12.16 8.02 4.68
N ASN A 202 11.52 8.63 3.68
CA ASN A 202 10.15 9.14 3.81
C ASN A 202 9.11 8.03 3.73
N TRP A 203 8.12 8.11 4.61
CA TRP A 203 6.83 7.44 4.46
C TRP A 203 6.11 7.98 3.22
N ILE A 204 5.28 7.14 2.62
CA ILE A 204 4.40 7.48 1.49
C ILE A 204 3.06 6.76 1.65
N GLY A 205 2.03 7.28 1.00
CA GLY A 205 0.68 6.76 0.97
C GLY A 205 0.20 6.35 -0.42
N THR A 206 -1.12 6.30 -0.58
CA THR A 206 -1.73 5.93 -1.86
C THR A 206 -1.62 7.02 -2.93
N VAL A 207 -1.42 8.27 -2.50
CA VAL A 207 -1.28 9.46 -3.38
C VAL A 207 0.00 9.35 -4.20
N GLU A 208 1.16 9.16 -3.57
CA GLU A 208 2.44 8.92 -4.26
C GLU A 208 2.41 7.66 -5.14
N CYS A 209 1.77 6.58 -4.65
CA CYS A 209 1.55 5.37 -5.43
C CYS A 209 0.77 5.66 -6.72
N ALA A 210 -0.32 6.43 -6.63
CA ALA A 210 -1.10 6.82 -7.79
C ALA A 210 -0.34 7.81 -8.70
N ALA A 211 0.39 8.78 -8.15
CA ALA A 211 1.23 9.73 -8.89
C ALA A 211 2.26 8.99 -9.76
N LEU A 212 3.01 8.09 -9.14
CA LEU A 212 4.00 7.23 -9.79
C LEU A 212 3.38 6.44 -10.94
N LEU A 213 2.33 5.66 -10.67
CA LEU A 213 1.74 4.76 -11.67
C LEU A 213 1.07 5.55 -12.82
N ARG A 214 0.39 6.66 -12.52
CA ARG A 214 -0.22 7.55 -13.51
C ARG A 214 0.81 8.21 -14.43
N SER A 215 2.04 8.43 -13.97
CA SER A 215 3.12 8.99 -14.81
C SER A 215 3.50 8.08 -15.99
N PHE A 216 3.25 6.76 -15.88
CA PHE A 216 3.39 5.77 -16.96
C PHE A 216 2.08 5.57 -17.75
N GLY A 217 1.03 6.36 -17.47
CA GLY A 217 -0.29 6.25 -18.06
C GLY A 217 -1.18 5.16 -17.47
N LEU A 218 -0.81 4.54 -16.34
CA LEU A 218 -1.68 3.57 -15.68
C LEU A 218 -2.86 4.27 -15.00
N ARG A 219 -4.06 3.70 -15.11
CA ARG A 219 -5.29 4.22 -14.50
C ARG A 219 -5.37 3.87 -13.01
N ALA A 220 -4.46 4.42 -12.22
CA ALA A 220 -4.48 4.27 -10.76
C ALA A 220 -5.61 5.11 -10.14
N CYS A 221 -6.42 4.50 -9.29
CA CYS A 221 -7.62 5.06 -8.68
C CYS A 221 -7.53 4.94 -7.15
N ILE A 222 -7.93 5.99 -6.43
CA ILE A 222 -7.93 6.04 -4.96
C ILE A 222 -9.37 6.00 -4.45
N VAL A 223 -9.61 5.29 -3.35
CA VAL A 223 -10.92 5.23 -2.66
C VAL A 223 -10.71 5.43 -1.16
N ASP A 224 -11.46 6.37 -0.59
CA ASP A 224 -11.35 6.78 0.81
C ASP A 224 -12.53 6.24 1.61
N PHE A 225 -12.25 5.57 2.72
CA PHE A 225 -13.24 5.04 3.67
C PHE A 225 -13.01 5.74 5.01
N VAL A 226 -13.86 6.71 5.32
CA VAL A 226 -13.75 7.57 6.52
C VAL A 226 -14.97 7.35 7.40
N ASP A 227 -14.79 7.30 8.72
CA ASP A 227 -15.92 7.32 9.64
C ASP A 227 -16.64 8.68 9.58
N LYS A 228 -17.97 8.71 9.71
CA LYS A 228 -18.76 9.94 9.58
C LYS A 228 -18.49 10.93 10.70
N ASP A 229 -18.20 10.44 11.90
CA ASP A 229 -17.82 11.28 13.05
C ASP A 229 -16.39 11.84 12.94
N CYS A 230 -15.60 11.38 11.95
CA CYS A 230 -14.33 12.00 11.56
C CYS A 230 -14.52 13.09 10.49
N GLU A 231 -15.61 13.87 10.58
CA GLU A 231 -15.67 15.22 10.02
C GLU A 231 -14.65 16.13 10.73
N LEU A 232 -13.38 15.99 10.34
CA LEU A 232 -12.41 17.04 10.57
C LEU A 232 -12.78 18.23 9.68
N ASP A 233 -12.90 19.41 10.28
CA ASP A 233 -13.05 20.70 9.61
C ASP A 233 -12.00 20.84 8.49
N THR A 234 -12.35 20.46 7.26
CA THR A 234 -11.49 20.60 6.06
C THR A 234 -11.51 22.04 5.54
N SER A 235 -11.75 22.99 6.46
CA SER A 235 -12.13 24.38 6.27
C SER A 235 -11.09 25.36 6.85
N VAL A 236 -9.89 24.89 7.20
CA VAL A 236 -8.73 25.73 7.57
C VAL A 236 -7.47 25.12 6.93
N ALA A 237 -6.63 25.82 6.16
CA ALA A 237 -6.52 27.26 5.94
C ALA A 237 -6.63 27.66 4.45
N CYS A 238 -7.54 28.59 4.15
CA CYS A 238 -7.52 29.30 2.87
C CYS A 238 -6.51 30.46 2.92
N VAL A 239 -5.28 30.25 2.42
CA VAL A 239 -4.44 31.38 1.97
C VAL A 239 -4.95 31.79 0.59
N GLY A 240 -5.67 32.90 0.53
CA GLY A 240 -6.52 33.21 -0.62
C GLY A 240 -5.78 33.70 -1.86
N PHE A 241 -6.05 33.08 -3.01
CA PHE A 241 -6.23 33.77 -4.30
C PHE A 241 -7.13 32.91 -5.23
N GLY A 242 -8.20 33.50 -5.78
CA GLY A 242 -8.88 32.98 -6.98
C GLY A 242 -9.70 31.69 -6.87
N LYS A 243 -11.02 31.84 -6.68
CA LYS A 243 -12.09 30.81 -6.81
C LYS A 243 -11.78 29.60 -7.73
N ARG A 244 -11.45 28.44 -7.14
CA ARG A 244 -11.82 27.07 -7.57
C ARG A 244 -11.68 26.13 -6.37
N LYS A 245 -12.76 25.52 -5.89
CA LYS A 245 -12.67 24.46 -4.86
C LYS A 245 -12.01 23.24 -5.49
N ILE A 246 -10.77 22.96 -5.10
CA ILE A 246 -10.10 21.68 -5.34
C ILE A 246 -10.36 20.84 -4.09
N SER A 247 -11.09 19.74 -4.24
CA SER A 247 -11.22 18.74 -3.18
C SER A 247 -9.91 17.95 -3.09
N GLN A 248 -9.01 18.40 -2.22
CA GLN A 248 -7.77 17.71 -1.92
C GLN A 248 -8.10 16.39 -1.20
N ILE A 249 -7.51 15.29 -1.67
CA ILE A 249 -7.47 14.06 -0.87
C ILE A 249 -6.37 14.27 0.16
N TYR A 250 -6.67 13.96 1.42
CA TYR A 250 -5.64 13.70 2.41
C TYR A 250 -5.70 12.22 2.79
N GLY A 251 -4.58 11.51 2.65
CA GLY A 251 -4.43 10.11 3.03
C GLY A 251 -4.14 9.93 4.53
N PRO A 252 -4.25 8.69 5.05
CA PRO A 252 -3.97 8.40 6.46
C PRO A 252 -2.51 8.61 6.91
N MET A 253 -1.60 8.92 5.98
CA MET A 253 -0.17 9.11 6.27
C MET A 253 0.23 10.58 6.33
N ASP A 254 -0.59 11.49 5.82
CA ASP A 254 -0.24 12.89 5.55
C ASP A 254 -0.01 13.69 6.85
N SER A 255 -0.64 13.25 7.94
CA SER A 255 -0.37 13.68 9.32
C SER A 255 1.08 13.42 9.77
N PHE A 256 1.76 12.42 9.19
CA PHE A 256 3.16 12.09 9.43
C PHE A 256 4.12 12.69 8.39
N LEU A 257 3.60 13.22 7.26
CA LEU A 257 4.38 13.91 6.24
C LEU A 257 4.63 15.39 6.60
N SER A 258 3.70 15.98 7.35
CA SER A 258 3.68 17.40 7.70
C SER A 258 4.75 17.80 8.74
N LYS A 259 5.64 18.75 8.40
CA LYS A 259 6.55 19.42 9.37
C LYS A 259 5.85 20.37 10.34
N GLY A 260 4.53 20.54 10.24
CA GLY A 260 3.71 21.34 11.14
C GLY A 260 2.73 20.46 11.91
N LYS A 261 2.68 20.60 13.24
CA LYS A 261 1.67 19.96 14.07
C LYS A 261 0.27 20.39 13.63
N VAL A 262 -0.51 19.44 13.12
CA VAL A 262 -1.97 19.46 13.27
C VAL A 262 -2.28 18.49 14.41
N ASP A 263 -2.68 19.00 15.58
CA ASP A 263 -3.09 18.15 16.71
C ASP A 263 -4.46 17.52 16.37
N LEU A 264 -4.42 16.43 15.60
CA LEU A 264 -5.56 15.57 15.32
C LEU A 264 -5.87 14.72 16.56
N SER A 265 -6.51 15.30 17.58
CA SER A 265 -7.09 14.51 18.68
C SER A 265 -8.41 13.88 18.22
N PRO A 266 -8.52 12.56 18.04
CA PRO A 266 -9.80 11.95 17.75
C PRO A 266 -10.65 12.00 19.01
N ARG A 267 -11.87 12.55 18.93
CA ARG A 267 -12.86 12.34 19.98
C ARG A 267 -13.33 10.90 19.89
N VAL A 268 -12.92 10.06 20.84
CA VAL A 268 -13.37 8.67 20.93
C VAL A 268 -14.83 8.65 21.38
N SER A 269 -15.76 8.64 20.42
CA SER A 269 -17.16 8.31 20.66
C SER A 269 -17.27 6.80 20.92
N SER A 270 -17.65 6.41 22.14
CA SER A 270 -18.08 5.03 22.42
C SER A 270 -19.45 4.76 21.78
N GLY A 271 -19.43 4.47 20.47
CA GLY A 271 -20.60 4.22 19.65
C GLY A 271 -20.43 2.97 18.79
N ASN A 272 -21.54 2.32 18.44
CA ASN A 272 -21.59 1.05 17.71
C ASN A 272 -21.31 1.19 16.20
N GLU A 273 -20.59 2.25 15.79
CA GLU A 273 -20.62 2.79 14.43
C GLU A 273 -19.43 2.36 13.56
N GLY A 274 -18.25 2.16 14.17
CA GLY A 274 -17.08 1.60 13.47
C GLY A 274 -17.32 0.23 12.81
N CYS A 275 -18.37 -0.51 13.23
CA CYS A 275 -18.80 -1.72 12.52
C CYS A 275 -19.29 -1.43 11.08
N LYS A 276 -19.98 -0.30 10.85
CA LYS A 276 -20.58 0.05 9.55
C LYS A 276 -19.52 0.41 8.50
N GLN A 277 -18.53 1.21 8.86
CA GLN A 277 -17.41 1.58 7.99
C GLN A 277 -16.66 0.33 7.50
N VAL A 278 -16.43 -0.63 8.40
CA VAL A 278 -15.72 -1.87 8.13
C VAL A 278 -16.56 -2.84 7.28
N ASP A 279 -17.83 -3.01 7.61
CA ASP A 279 -18.77 -3.81 6.80
C ASP A 279 -18.79 -3.25 5.36
N GLY A 280 -18.88 -1.94 5.21
CA GLY A 280 -18.84 -1.23 3.93
C GLY A 280 -17.52 -1.37 3.16
N LEU A 281 -16.37 -1.26 3.83
CA LEU A 281 -15.07 -1.52 3.20
C LEU A 281 -14.95 -2.96 2.71
N THR A 282 -15.34 -3.94 3.53
CA THR A 282 -15.24 -5.35 3.13
C THR A 282 -16.23 -5.73 2.03
N GLU A 283 -17.42 -5.13 1.99
CA GLU A 283 -18.35 -5.26 0.87
C GLU A 283 -17.83 -4.59 -0.42
N TRP A 284 -17.21 -3.40 -0.32
CA TRP A 284 -16.56 -2.77 -1.48
C TRP A 284 -15.45 -3.65 -2.05
N VAL A 285 -14.57 -4.19 -1.20
CA VAL A 285 -13.49 -5.09 -1.63
C VAL A 285 -14.04 -6.39 -2.24
N TRP A 286 -15.14 -6.93 -1.70
CA TRP A 286 -15.85 -8.07 -2.28
C TRP A 286 -16.34 -7.78 -3.71
N ASN A 287 -17.04 -6.66 -3.89
CA ASN A 287 -17.58 -6.25 -5.17
C ASN A 287 -16.48 -5.89 -6.18
N TYR A 288 -15.39 -5.27 -5.71
CA TYR A 288 -14.19 -5.00 -6.50
C TYR A 288 -13.62 -6.28 -7.12
N PHE A 289 -13.26 -7.28 -6.30
CA PHE A 289 -12.65 -8.51 -6.78
C PHE A 289 -13.60 -9.39 -7.58
N ARG A 290 -14.90 -9.40 -7.25
CA ARG A 290 -15.93 -10.07 -8.05
C ARG A 290 -16.05 -9.47 -9.45
N GLY A 291 -15.98 -8.14 -9.57
CA GLY A 291 -16.19 -7.42 -10.82
C GLY A 291 -17.54 -7.74 -11.47
N ASN A 292 -17.61 -7.61 -12.79
CA ASN A 292 -18.83 -7.89 -13.57
C ASN A 292 -19.03 -9.39 -13.84
N ASN A 293 -18.08 -10.24 -13.44
CA ASN A 293 -18.12 -11.67 -13.72
C ASN A 293 -19.08 -12.39 -12.75
N ALA A 294 -20.34 -12.50 -13.18
CA ALA A 294 -21.37 -13.28 -12.49
C ALA A 294 -21.06 -14.79 -12.42
N SER A 295 -20.09 -15.27 -13.20
CA SER A 295 -19.65 -16.67 -13.36
C SER A 295 -18.98 -17.32 -12.12
N ILE A 296 -19.19 -16.77 -10.92
CA ILE A 296 -19.08 -17.53 -9.66
C ILE A 296 -20.17 -18.64 -9.60
N SER A 297 -21.21 -18.55 -10.43
CA SER A 297 -22.22 -19.59 -10.59
C SER A 297 -21.72 -20.82 -11.38
N SER A 298 -21.80 -21.99 -10.73
CA SER A 298 -21.91 -23.33 -11.34
C SER A 298 -20.62 -24.12 -11.67
N GLY A 299 -19.62 -24.09 -10.78
CA GLY A 299 -18.56 -25.09 -10.71
C GLY A 299 -18.16 -25.38 -9.25
N ASN A 300 -17.57 -26.54 -8.97
CA ASN A 300 -17.16 -26.97 -7.61
C ASN A 300 -16.03 -26.13 -6.98
N ASN A 301 -15.51 -25.12 -7.68
CA ASN A 301 -14.34 -24.34 -7.27
C ASN A 301 -14.73 -23.27 -6.25
N ARG A 302 -14.40 -23.51 -4.98
CA ARG A 302 -14.56 -22.53 -3.88
C ARG A 302 -13.67 -21.29 -4.00
N VAL A 303 -12.68 -21.31 -4.90
CA VAL A 303 -11.71 -20.23 -5.08
C VAL A 303 -11.66 -19.77 -6.53
N ALA A 304 -12.02 -18.52 -6.77
CA ALA A 304 -11.94 -17.85 -8.07
C ALA A 304 -10.67 -16.97 -8.17
N ILE A 305 -10.19 -16.75 -9.40
CA ILE A 305 -9.19 -15.71 -9.69
C ILE A 305 -9.88 -14.57 -10.41
N SER A 306 -9.53 -13.35 -10.02
CA SER A 306 -9.95 -12.10 -10.63
C SER A 306 -8.85 -11.53 -11.52
N GLU A 307 -9.26 -10.87 -12.60
CA GLU A 307 -8.42 -10.04 -13.49
C GLU A 307 -8.10 -8.66 -12.87
N LYS A 308 -8.68 -8.39 -11.69
CA LYS A 308 -8.44 -7.19 -10.91
C LYS A 308 -7.05 -7.21 -10.25
N THR A 309 -6.46 -6.02 -10.07
CA THR A 309 -5.19 -5.90 -9.36
C THR A 309 -5.36 -6.24 -7.87
N PRO A 310 -4.28 -6.61 -7.17
CA PRO A 310 -4.24 -6.42 -5.73
C PRO A 310 -4.51 -4.94 -5.39
N LEU A 311 -4.92 -4.69 -4.15
CA LEU A 311 -5.18 -3.34 -3.63
C LEU A 311 -4.03 -2.92 -2.73
N TYR A 312 -3.40 -1.78 -3.01
CA TYR A 312 -2.61 -1.09 -2.00
C TYR A 312 -3.59 -0.65 -0.91
N PHE A 313 -3.33 -1.02 0.35
CA PHE A 313 -4.22 -0.77 1.49
C PHE A 313 -3.49 0.04 2.56
N GLN A 314 -3.89 1.30 2.71
CA GLN A 314 -3.33 2.25 3.65
C GLN A 314 -4.25 2.39 4.87
N HIS A 315 -3.64 2.47 6.04
CA HIS A 315 -4.24 3.07 7.22
C HIS A 315 -3.21 3.95 7.95
N ASP A 316 -3.67 4.61 9.01
CA ASP A 316 -2.81 5.33 9.95
C ASP A 316 -1.64 4.42 10.42
N GLY A 317 -0.42 4.91 10.22
CA GLY A 317 0.85 4.29 10.64
C GLY A 317 1.44 3.18 9.75
N HIS A 318 0.65 2.50 8.90
CA HIS A 318 1.17 1.37 8.10
C HIS A 318 0.36 1.09 6.82
N SER A 319 1.01 0.43 5.85
CA SER A 319 0.37 -0.01 4.61
C SER A 319 0.65 -1.47 4.31
N ARG A 320 -0.33 -2.13 3.70
CA ARG A 320 -0.33 -3.55 3.36
C ARG A 320 -0.90 -3.75 1.94
N THR A 321 -0.88 -4.97 1.41
CA THR A 321 -1.46 -5.29 0.09
C THR A 321 -2.57 -6.33 0.22
N ILE A 322 -3.81 -5.99 -0.15
CA ILE A 322 -4.91 -6.96 -0.22
C ILE A 322 -4.79 -7.74 -1.53
N VAL A 323 -4.54 -9.04 -1.45
CA VAL A 323 -4.40 -9.97 -2.58
C VAL A 323 -5.68 -10.79 -2.85
N GLY A 324 -6.72 -10.59 -2.04
CA GLY A 324 -8.01 -11.22 -2.23
C GLY A 324 -8.94 -11.08 -1.02
N ILE A 325 -10.06 -11.79 -1.06
CA ILE A 325 -11.09 -11.76 -0.02
C ILE A 325 -11.81 -13.11 0.05
N GLN A 326 -12.11 -13.55 1.28
CA GLN A 326 -12.92 -14.73 1.57
C GLN A 326 -14.23 -14.31 2.25
N VAL A 327 -15.36 -14.81 1.75
CA VAL A 327 -16.65 -14.78 2.46
C VAL A 327 -16.92 -16.15 3.08
N LYS A 328 -17.32 -16.16 4.35
CA LYS A 328 -17.87 -17.33 5.04
C LYS A 328 -19.37 -17.13 5.22
N HIS A 329 -20.16 -18.12 4.83
CA HIS A 329 -21.61 -18.11 5.01
C HIS A 329 -21.97 -18.72 6.37
N GLN A 330 -22.48 -17.92 7.30
CA GLN A 330 -22.93 -18.39 8.61
C GLN A 330 -24.33 -19.03 8.51
N LYS A 331 -24.66 -19.90 9.47
CA LYS A 331 -25.95 -20.65 9.51
C LYS A 331 -27.19 -19.76 9.61
N ASN A 332 -27.03 -18.53 10.08
CA ASN A 332 -28.06 -17.49 10.19
C ASN A 332 -28.21 -16.65 8.90
N GLY A 333 -27.52 -17.00 7.81
CA GLY A 333 -27.50 -16.24 6.56
C GLY A 333 -26.56 -15.03 6.55
N LYS A 334 -25.96 -14.64 7.69
CA LYS A 334 -24.98 -13.55 7.74
C LYS A 334 -23.71 -13.95 7.00
N LYS A 335 -23.16 -13.01 6.22
CA LYS A 335 -21.85 -13.11 5.58
C LYS A 335 -20.79 -12.61 6.53
N GLN A 336 -19.67 -13.32 6.62
CA GLN A 336 -18.49 -12.86 7.35
C GLN A 336 -17.31 -12.78 6.39
N TYR A 337 -16.79 -11.56 6.21
CA TYR A 337 -15.67 -11.29 5.32
C TYR A 337 -14.33 -11.38 6.05
N ASN A 338 -13.33 -11.91 5.36
CA ASN A 338 -11.92 -11.88 5.76
C ASN A 338 -11.11 -11.40 4.56
N LEU A 339 -10.38 -10.30 4.73
CA LEU A 339 -9.40 -9.84 3.77
C LEU A 339 -8.22 -10.81 3.75
N LEU A 340 -7.65 -11.04 2.58
CA LEU A 340 -6.42 -11.81 2.39
C LEU A 340 -5.32 -10.81 2.07
N ILE A 341 -4.40 -10.64 3.02
CA ILE A 341 -3.45 -9.53 3.05
C ILE A 341 -2.02 -10.07 3.08
N PHE A 342 -1.18 -9.45 2.27
CA PHE A 342 0.28 -9.54 2.36
C PHE A 342 0.80 -8.28 3.06
N ASP A 343 1.59 -8.46 4.11
CA ASP A 343 2.18 -7.39 4.90
C ASP A 343 3.69 -7.33 4.64
N PRO A 344 4.26 -6.20 4.17
CA PRO A 344 5.69 -6.11 3.90
C PRO A 344 6.57 -6.26 5.17
N SER A 345 6.01 -6.27 6.38
CA SER A 345 6.74 -6.62 7.60
C SER A 345 7.00 -8.13 7.75
N GLU A 346 6.20 -8.98 7.11
CA GLU A 346 6.35 -10.44 7.16
C GLU A 346 7.55 -10.94 6.34
N LYS A 347 8.14 -12.05 6.79
CA LYS A 347 9.22 -12.70 6.02
C LYS A 347 8.62 -13.61 4.94
N THR A 348 9.03 -13.43 3.69
CA THR A 348 8.52 -14.20 2.54
C THR A 348 8.70 -15.71 2.74
N ARG A 349 9.80 -16.11 3.39
CA ARG A 349 10.09 -17.51 3.75
C ARG A 349 9.05 -18.09 4.73
N ASN A 350 8.60 -17.32 5.73
CA ASN A 350 7.59 -17.77 6.69
C ASN A 350 6.22 -17.94 6.01
N LEU A 351 5.87 -17.01 5.11
CA LEU A 351 4.68 -17.12 4.26
C LEU A 351 4.74 -18.37 3.38
N GLU A 352 5.87 -18.63 2.72
CA GLU A 352 6.05 -19.85 1.92
C GLU A 352 5.96 -21.13 2.77
N GLU A 353 6.70 -21.24 3.87
CA GLU A 353 6.73 -22.45 4.70
C GLU A 353 5.34 -22.73 5.31
N SER A 354 4.61 -21.71 5.76
CA SER A 354 3.24 -21.85 6.30
C SER A 354 2.21 -22.27 5.25
N LEU A 355 2.30 -21.74 4.02
CA LEU A 355 1.44 -22.10 2.90
C LEU A 355 1.77 -23.49 2.34
N ARG A 356 3.05 -23.79 2.14
CA ARG A 356 3.53 -25.08 1.61
C ARG A 356 3.12 -26.25 2.52
N ASN A 357 3.16 -26.05 3.83
CA ASN A 357 2.75 -27.05 4.82
C ASN A 357 1.25 -26.96 5.21
N ASN A 358 0.51 -25.94 4.73
CA ASN A 358 -0.87 -25.64 5.12
C ASN A 358 -1.09 -25.51 6.65
N VAL A 359 -0.14 -24.89 7.36
CA VAL A 359 -0.17 -24.70 8.82
C VAL A 359 0.12 -23.24 9.17
N GLY A 360 -0.77 -22.61 9.94
CA GLY A 360 -0.56 -21.27 10.52
C GLY A 360 -0.68 -20.08 9.56
N TRP A 361 -0.74 -20.31 8.24
CA TRP A 361 -0.82 -19.25 7.22
C TRP A 361 -2.05 -18.33 7.41
N GLN A 362 -3.13 -18.83 8.01
CA GLN A 362 -4.32 -18.02 8.29
C GLN A 362 -3.99 -16.83 9.21
N ARG A 363 -3.11 -17.01 10.21
CA ARG A 363 -2.68 -15.92 11.10
C ARG A 363 -1.87 -14.86 10.35
N LEU A 364 -1.04 -15.28 9.39
CA LEU A 364 -0.22 -14.36 8.62
C LEU A 364 -1.06 -13.56 7.60
N ILE A 365 -2.00 -14.22 6.92
CA ILE A 365 -2.68 -13.67 5.73
C ILE A 365 -4.11 -13.18 5.99
N LYS A 366 -4.88 -13.77 6.91
CA LYS A 366 -6.29 -13.40 7.10
C LYS A 366 -6.46 -12.25 8.08
N ARG A 367 -7.25 -11.26 7.70
CA ARG A 367 -7.70 -10.17 8.57
C ARG A 367 -9.22 -10.07 8.51
N GLY A 368 -9.88 -10.37 9.61
CA GLY A 368 -11.34 -10.25 9.73
C GLY A 368 -11.76 -8.82 10.02
N ALA A 369 -13.02 -8.48 9.79
CA ALA A 369 -13.59 -7.15 10.07
C ALA A 369 -13.19 -6.59 11.46
N HIS A 370 -13.22 -7.41 12.51
CA HIS A 370 -12.84 -7.01 13.88
C HIS A 370 -11.38 -6.51 14.05
N THR A 371 -10.48 -6.83 13.12
CA THR A 371 -9.09 -6.33 13.12
C THR A 371 -8.94 -4.94 12.46
N LEU A 372 -9.99 -4.45 11.80
CA LEU A 372 -9.98 -3.20 11.05
C LEU A 372 -10.53 -2.05 11.92
N ARG A 373 -9.73 -1.59 12.90
CA ARG A 373 -10.16 -0.63 13.93
C ARG A 373 -9.67 0.82 13.74
N LYS A 374 -9.04 1.17 12.61
CA LYS A 374 -8.57 2.55 12.34
C LYS A 374 -9.71 3.40 11.79
N SER A 375 -9.74 4.68 12.15
CA SER A 375 -10.79 5.64 11.74
C SER A 375 -10.80 5.98 10.24
N MET A 376 -9.68 5.79 9.56
CA MET A 376 -9.56 6.04 8.13
C MET A 376 -8.76 4.94 7.43
N TYR A 377 -9.32 4.46 6.33
CA TYR A 377 -8.71 3.50 5.41
C TYR A 377 -8.72 4.07 4.00
N GLN A 378 -7.67 3.81 3.23
CA GLN A 378 -7.57 4.28 1.86
C GLN A 378 -7.02 3.17 0.97
N LEU A 379 -7.66 2.95 -0.19
CA LEU A 379 -7.30 1.93 -1.16
C LEU A 379 -6.75 2.58 -2.43
N CYS A 380 -5.72 2.00 -3.03
CA CYS A 380 -5.32 2.29 -4.40
C CYS A 380 -5.27 1.01 -5.26
N TYR A 381 -5.82 1.12 -6.47
CA TYR A 381 -5.96 0.03 -7.43
C TYR A 381 -5.75 0.54 -8.85
N VAL A 382 -5.55 -0.36 -9.83
CA VAL A 382 -5.31 0.05 -11.23
C VAL A 382 -6.33 -0.55 -12.18
N ASP A 383 -7.11 0.29 -12.85
CA ASP A 383 -8.02 -0.15 -13.92
C ASP A 383 -7.25 -0.53 -15.21
N PRO A 384 -7.81 -1.39 -16.08
CA PRO A 384 -7.12 -1.86 -17.28
C PRO A 384 -6.80 -0.77 -18.31
N GLY A 385 -5.77 -1.02 -19.13
CA GLY A 385 -5.39 -0.13 -20.23
C GLY A 385 -4.55 1.09 -19.84
N ILE A 386 -3.99 1.75 -20.85
CA ILE A 386 -3.06 2.89 -20.72
C ILE A 386 -3.71 4.18 -21.21
N ALA A 387 -3.72 5.20 -20.37
CA ALA A 387 -4.17 6.55 -20.69
C ALA A 387 -3.16 7.30 -21.56
N ARG A 388 -3.65 8.12 -22.51
CA ARG A 388 -2.83 8.91 -23.44
C ARG A 388 -3.44 10.29 -23.70
N GLY A 389 -2.62 11.24 -24.14
CA GLY A 389 -3.07 12.59 -24.52
C GLY A 389 -3.88 13.28 -23.42
N GLN A 390 -5.06 13.79 -23.77
CA GLN A 390 -5.92 14.52 -22.82
C GLN A 390 -6.37 13.67 -21.60
N GLU A 391 -6.39 12.34 -21.70
CA GLU A 391 -6.68 11.49 -20.54
C GLU A 391 -5.51 11.50 -19.54
N LEU A 392 -4.28 11.41 -20.05
CA LEU A 392 -3.07 11.43 -19.23
C LEU A 392 -2.92 12.77 -18.47
N GLU A 393 -3.20 13.89 -19.14
CA GLU A 393 -3.20 15.22 -18.51
C GLU A 393 -4.27 15.36 -17.42
N LYS A 394 -5.42 14.66 -17.53
CA LYS A 394 -6.43 14.61 -16.46
C LYS A 394 -5.94 13.78 -15.26
N LEU A 395 -5.14 12.73 -15.49
CA LEU A 395 -4.60 11.89 -14.41
C LEU A 395 -3.55 12.60 -13.55
N LYS A 396 -2.90 13.68 -14.04
CA LYS A 396 -1.98 14.50 -13.24
C LYS A 396 -2.60 15.05 -11.95
N ILE A 397 -3.90 15.35 -11.99
CA ILE A 397 -4.67 15.74 -10.81
C ILE A 397 -5.19 14.48 -10.12
N ILE A 398 -4.68 14.21 -8.92
CA ILE A 398 -5.15 13.08 -8.12
C ILE A 398 -6.50 13.44 -7.50
N ARG A 399 -7.47 12.53 -7.66
CA ARG A 399 -8.83 12.61 -7.14
C ARG A 399 -9.25 11.24 -6.63
N GLY A 400 -9.82 11.21 -5.45
CA GLY A 400 -10.30 10.01 -4.78
C GLY A 400 -11.81 9.93 -4.87
N THR A 401 -12.33 8.71 -4.81
CA THR A 401 -13.76 8.49 -4.60
C THR A 401 -13.98 8.27 -3.11
N ARG A 402 -14.59 9.24 -2.43
CA ARG A 402 -14.98 9.09 -1.03
C ARG A 402 -16.18 8.16 -0.94
N HIS A 403 -16.09 7.13 -0.09
CA HIS A 403 -17.20 6.26 0.25
C HIS A 403 -17.65 6.56 1.69
N GLU A 404 -18.77 7.27 1.80
CA GLU A 404 -19.41 7.62 3.08
C GLU A 404 -20.49 6.57 3.41
N PHE A 405 -20.72 6.28 4.70
CA PHE A 405 -21.64 5.22 5.17
C PHE A 405 -22.79 5.75 6.01
#